data_AF-A0A4P5T974-F1
#
_entry.id   AF-A0A4P5T974-F1
#
_cell.length_a   1.000
_cell.length_b   1.000
_cell.length_c   1.000
_cell.angle_alpha   90.00
_cell.angle_beta   90.00
_cell.angle_gamma   90.00
#
_symmetry.space_group_name_H-M   'P 1'
#
loop_
_entity.id
_entity.type
_entity.pdbx_description
1 polymer ?
#
loop_
_entity_poly.entity_id
_entity_poly.type
_entity_poly.pdbx_seq_one_letter_code
_entity_poly.pdbx_strand_id
1 'polypeptide(L)'
;MSLSYKLLISFICFFQFACLSVFCQLRISGNINEFINLSSGLYKGLAVDKFGFVWMATDEGLYRFDGKKSTFYNEACPGGFLKSIKALSDGSLIVTHDKGVTKIIPHIYSPKFEILAVGELFATKDKMFYPKTIFEDSKNRLWIGEDNGI
;
A
#
# COMPACT_ATOMS: atom_id res chain seq x y z
N MET A 1 52.15 -8.41 -16.04
CA MET A 1 51.21 -7.27 -15.98
C MET A 1 49.74 -7.67 -15.99
N SER A 2 49.35 -8.89 -16.40
CA SER A 2 47.93 -9.23 -16.58
C SER A 2 47.15 -9.69 -15.34
N LEU A 3 47.85 -10.13 -14.30
CA LEU A 3 47.22 -10.63 -13.07
C LEU A 3 46.68 -9.48 -12.19
N SER A 4 47.33 -8.32 -12.23
CA SER A 4 47.01 -7.16 -11.37
C SER A 4 45.64 -6.54 -11.70
N TYR A 5 45.29 -6.40 -12.98
CA TYR A 5 44.00 -5.81 -13.36
C TYR A 5 42.80 -6.73 -13.06
N LYS A 6 42.98 -8.06 -13.07
CA LYS A 6 41.91 -9.02 -12.74
C LYS A 6 41.54 -8.95 -11.26
N LEU A 7 42.53 -8.82 -10.39
CA LEU A 7 42.34 -8.60 -8.95
C LEU A 7 41.62 -7.28 -8.68
N LEU A 8 42.01 -6.21 -9.38
CA LEU A 8 41.37 -4.90 -9.26
C LEU A 8 39.88 -4.94 -9.67
N ILE A 9 39.55 -5.58 -10.79
CA ILE A 9 38.16 -5.72 -11.26
C ILE A 9 37.33 -6.54 -10.27
N SER A 10 37.88 -7.65 -9.75
CA SER A 10 37.18 -8.47 -8.75
C SER A 10 36.87 -7.68 -7.47
N PHE A 11 37.79 -6.80 -7.05
CA PHE A 11 37.61 -5.97 -5.86
C PHE A 11 36.52 -4.91 -6.07
N ILE A 12 36.49 -4.29 -7.27
CA ILE A 12 35.46 -3.31 -7.64
C ILE A 12 34.07 -3.98 -7.70
N CYS A 13 33.97 -5.15 -8.32
CA CYS A 13 32.70 -5.90 -8.38
C CYS A 13 32.22 -6.32 -6.99
N PHE A 14 33.12 -6.77 -6.11
CA PHE A 14 32.78 -7.08 -4.72
C PHE A 14 32.30 -5.84 -3.95
N PHE A 15 32.96 -4.70 -4.14
CA PHE A 15 32.59 -3.45 -3.48
C PHE A 15 31.23 -2.91 -3.98
N GLN A 16 30.95 -3.02 -5.27
CA GLN A 16 29.63 -2.68 -5.84
C GLN A 16 28.53 -3.59 -5.29
N PHE A 17 28.79 -4.90 -5.19
CA PHE A 17 27.84 -5.87 -4.65
C PHE A 17 27.58 -5.64 -3.15
N ALA A 18 28.63 -5.34 -2.38
CA ALA A 18 28.51 -4.97 -0.97
C ALA A 18 27.69 -3.68 -0.80
N CYS A 19 27.93 -2.65 -1.61
CA CYS A 19 27.17 -1.40 -1.56
C CYS A 19 25.67 -1.61 -1.87
N LEU A 20 25.34 -2.44 -2.86
CA LEU A 20 23.96 -2.83 -3.19
C LEU A 20 23.25 -3.51 -2.02
N SER A 21 23.95 -4.37 -1.26
CA SER A 21 23.37 -5.05 -0.10
C SER A 21 23.07 -4.10 1.08
N VAL A 22 23.89 -3.06 1.28
CA VAL A 22 23.67 -2.04 2.33
C VAL A 22 22.46 -1.16 2.01
N PHE A 23 22.29 -0.76 0.74
CA PHE A 23 21.10 0.00 0.32
C PHE A 23 19.81 -0.83 0.40
N CYS A 24 19.90 -2.16 0.26
CA CYS A 24 18.75 -3.07 0.39
C CYS A 24 18.28 -3.24 1.85
N GLN A 25 19.09 -2.86 2.83
CA GLN A 25 18.74 -2.88 4.26
C GLN A 25 18.24 -1.53 4.79
N LEU A 26 17.57 -0.72 3.96
CA LEU A 26 16.76 0.41 4.46
C LEU A 26 15.56 -0.13 5.25
N ARG A 27 15.85 -0.61 6.45
CA ARG A 27 14.86 -0.96 7.46
C ARG A 27 14.19 0.35 7.86
N ILE A 28 12.89 0.46 7.64
CA ILE A 28 12.09 1.59 8.11
C ILE A 28 12.16 1.57 9.65
N SER A 29 13.15 2.25 10.20
CA SER A 29 13.34 2.48 11.63
C SER A 29 12.68 3.81 11.96
N GLY A 30 11.34 3.84 11.88
CA GLY A 30 10.54 4.96 12.36
C GLY A 30 10.22 4.78 13.84
N ASN A 31 10.14 5.88 14.59
CA ASN A 31 9.67 5.82 15.98
C ASN A 31 8.20 5.37 15.98
N ILE A 32 7.95 4.15 16.45
CA ILE A 32 6.61 3.54 16.48
C ILE A 32 5.63 4.44 17.27
N ASN A 33 6.11 5.28 18.17
CA ASN A 33 5.24 6.18 18.93
C ASN A 33 4.67 7.33 18.07
N GLU A 34 5.38 7.84 17.06
CA GLU A 34 4.76 8.78 16.07
C GLU A 34 3.81 8.05 15.12
N PHE A 35 4.06 6.76 14.87
CA PHE A 35 3.18 5.87 14.12
C PHE A 35 1.88 5.54 14.89
N ILE A 36 1.94 5.42 16.23
CA ILE A 36 0.81 5.09 17.11
C ILE A 36 0.01 6.32 17.58
N ASN A 37 0.60 7.53 17.60
CA ASN A 37 -0.09 8.75 18.06
C ASN A 37 -1.17 9.29 17.09
N LEU A 38 -1.46 8.55 16.03
CA LEU A 38 -2.67 8.71 15.21
C LEU A 38 -3.87 8.19 16.02
N SER A 39 -4.36 9.08 16.87
CA SER A 39 -5.56 8.99 17.71
C SER A 39 -6.50 7.81 17.43
N SER A 40 -6.58 6.86 18.37
CA SER A 40 -7.78 6.09 18.75
C SER A 40 -8.57 5.28 17.70
N GLY A 41 -8.21 5.29 16.42
CA GLY A 41 -8.97 4.65 15.34
C GLY A 41 -8.63 3.17 15.19
N LEU A 42 -9.65 2.32 15.07
CA LEU A 42 -9.47 0.90 14.76
C LEU A 42 -8.81 0.75 13.38
N TYR A 43 -7.53 0.37 13.35
CA TYR A 43 -6.82 0.03 12.12
C TYR A 43 -7.48 -1.20 11.47
N LYS A 44 -7.83 -1.09 10.19
CA LYS A 44 -8.48 -2.17 9.44
C LYS A 44 -7.51 -2.97 8.59
N GLY A 45 -6.38 -2.37 8.24
CA GLY A 45 -5.34 -3.05 7.48
C GLY A 45 -4.11 -2.18 7.26
N LEU A 46 -3.03 -2.85 6.86
CA LEU A 46 -1.75 -2.26 6.53
C LEU A 46 -1.29 -2.79 5.17
N ALA A 47 -0.67 -1.93 4.37
CA ALA A 47 0.01 -2.33 3.15
C ALA A 47 1.30 -1.53 2.98
N VAL A 48 2.28 -2.12 2.29
CA VAL A 48 3.50 -1.40 1.90
C VAL A 48 3.46 -1.25 0.38
N ASP A 49 3.67 -0.03 -0.10
CA ASP A 49 3.73 0.20 -1.55
C ASP A 49 5.12 -0.09 -2.13
N LYS A 50 5.21 -0.04 -3.46
CA LYS A 50 6.46 -0.29 -4.20
C LYS A 50 7.60 0.70 -3.91
N PHE A 51 7.32 1.84 -3.26
CA PHE A 51 8.32 2.82 -2.86
C PHE A 51 8.76 2.63 -1.40
N GLY A 52 8.15 1.68 -0.68
CA GLY A 52 8.42 1.41 0.72
C GLY A 52 7.61 2.28 1.68
N PHE A 53 6.61 3.04 1.22
CA PHE A 53 5.72 3.74 2.14
C PHE A 53 4.76 2.76 2.81
N VAL A 54 4.51 2.96 4.11
CA VAL A 54 3.53 2.18 4.86
C VAL A 54 2.19 2.89 4.80
N TRP A 55 1.16 2.18 4.37
CA TRP A 55 -0.20 2.66 4.25
C TRP A 55 -1.10 2.00 5.29
N MET A 56 -1.94 2.80 5.93
CA MET A 56 -2.80 2.37 7.03
C MET A 56 -4.23 2.79 6.77
N ALA A 57 -5.13 1.81 6.71
CA ALA A 57 -6.56 2.04 6.62
C ALA A 57 -7.16 2.20 8.02
N THR A 58 -7.82 3.32 8.29
CA THR A 58 -8.54 3.59 9.53
C THR A 58 -10.01 3.90 9.21
N ASP A 59 -10.84 4.02 10.26
CA ASP A 59 -12.22 4.46 10.12
C ASP A 59 -12.33 5.90 9.56
N GLU A 60 -11.32 6.75 9.78
CA GLU A 60 -11.35 8.15 9.36
C GLU A 60 -10.79 8.37 7.95
N GLY A 61 -9.99 7.43 7.45
CA GLY A 61 -9.37 7.53 6.13
C GLY A 61 -8.03 6.81 6.09
N LEU A 62 -7.15 7.29 5.21
CA LEU A 62 -5.91 6.60 4.90
C LEU A 62 -4.70 7.40 5.34
N TYR A 63 -3.77 6.76 6.06
CA TYR A 63 -2.50 7.36 6.41
C TYR A 63 -1.35 6.72 5.63
N ARG A 64 -0.46 7.55 5.08
CA ARG A 64 0.81 7.13 4.49
C ARG A 64 1.96 7.57 5.38
N PHE A 65 2.77 6.64 5.83
CA PHE A 65 3.95 6.87 6.66
C PHE A 65 5.24 6.67 5.86
N ASP A 66 6.13 7.67 5.92
CA ASP A 66 7.41 7.69 5.20
C ASP A 66 8.63 7.25 6.02
N GLY A 67 8.39 6.72 7.22
CA GLY A 67 9.45 6.39 8.17
C GLY A 67 9.75 7.52 9.17
N LYS A 68 9.23 8.72 8.93
CA LYS A 68 9.39 9.88 9.82
C LYS A 68 8.07 10.59 10.12
N LYS A 69 7.15 10.69 9.15
CA LYS A 69 5.90 11.43 9.27
C LYS A 69 4.76 10.68 8.59
N SER A 70 3.57 10.85 9.16
CA SER A 70 2.32 10.35 8.60
C SER A 70 1.59 11.47 7.85
N THR A 71 1.14 11.20 6.64
CA THR A 71 0.28 12.08 5.84
C THR A 71 -1.11 11.46 5.72
N PHE A 72 -2.16 12.25 5.97
CA PHE A 72 -3.55 11.81 5.88
C PHE A 72 -4.14 12.06 4.50
N TYR A 73 -4.99 11.13 4.03
CA TYR A 73 -5.72 11.18 2.78
C TYR A 73 -7.18 10.76 3.01
N ASN A 74 -8.10 11.65 2.68
CA ASN A 74 -9.55 11.40 2.75
C ASN A 74 -10.11 10.99 1.36
N GLU A 75 -9.39 11.31 0.30
CA GLU A 75 -9.76 11.07 -1.10
C GLU A 75 -9.89 9.58 -1.43
N ALA A 76 -9.26 8.72 -0.64
CA ALA A 76 -9.40 7.27 -0.75
C ALA A 76 -10.80 6.77 -0.38
N CYS A 77 -11.58 7.56 0.36
CA CYS A 77 -12.84 7.14 0.95
C CYS A 77 -13.77 8.33 1.29
N PRO A 78 -14.21 9.14 0.31
CA PRO A 78 -14.99 10.34 0.58
C PRO A 78 -16.33 10.03 1.30
N GLY A 79 -16.33 10.24 2.61
CA GLY A 79 -17.46 10.02 3.51
C GLY A 79 -17.84 8.55 3.71
N GLY A 80 -16.92 7.61 3.52
CA GLY A 80 -17.11 6.20 3.90
C GLY A 80 -16.12 5.78 4.99
N PHE A 81 -16.26 4.54 5.46
CA PHE A 81 -15.30 3.92 6.38
C PHE A 81 -14.50 2.85 5.62
N LEU A 82 -13.18 2.89 5.70
CA LEU A 82 -12.34 1.85 5.10
C LEU A 82 -12.60 0.50 5.78
N LYS A 83 -12.45 -0.58 5.02
CA LYS A 83 -12.61 -1.97 5.50
C LYS A 83 -11.36 -2.80 5.29
N SER A 84 -10.66 -2.58 4.19
CA SER A 84 -9.41 -3.27 3.91
C SER A 84 -8.50 -2.45 3.01
N ILE A 85 -7.22 -2.80 3.03
CA ILE A 85 -6.21 -2.31 2.10
C ILE A 85 -5.33 -3.48 1.67
N LYS A 86 -4.93 -3.49 0.40
CA LYS A 86 -4.04 -4.51 -0.16
C LYS A 86 -3.11 -3.91 -1.21
N ALA A 87 -1.83 -4.30 -1.18
CA ALA A 87 -0.90 -4.05 -2.28
C ALA A 87 -1.13 -5.08 -3.40
N LEU A 88 -1.18 -4.60 -4.64
CA LEU A 88 -1.41 -5.41 -5.83
C LEU A 88 -0.11 -5.74 -6.55
N SER A 89 -0.15 -6.78 -7.38
CA SER A 89 0.99 -7.23 -8.19
C SER A 89 1.56 -6.17 -9.14
N ASP A 90 0.73 -5.23 -9.62
CA ASP A 90 1.13 -4.10 -10.47
C ASP A 90 1.81 -2.95 -9.69
N GLY A 91 1.96 -3.11 -8.37
CA GLY A 91 2.57 -2.14 -7.47
C GLY A 91 1.64 -0.97 -7.11
N SER A 92 0.36 -1.05 -7.47
CA SER A 92 -0.68 -0.19 -6.92
C SER A 92 -1.20 -0.73 -5.58
N LEU A 93 -2.08 0.03 -4.93
CA LEU A 93 -2.84 -0.45 -3.79
C LEU A 93 -4.32 -0.38 -4.12
N ILE A 94 -5.11 -1.16 -3.39
CA ILE A 94 -6.56 -1.13 -3.48
C ILE A 94 -7.15 -1.09 -2.08
N VAL A 95 -8.20 -0.30 -1.91
CA VAL A 95 -8.94 -0.17 -0.66
C VAL A 95 -10.42 -0.43 -0.90
N THR A 96 -11.07 -1.09 0.06
CA THR A 96 -12.52 -1.19 0.12
C THR A 96 -13.06 -0.28 1.21
N HIS A 97 -14.26 0.24 0.98
CA HIS A 97 -15.01 1.03 1.93
C HIS A 97 -16.52 0.88 1.74
N ASP A 98 -17.30 1.41 2.67
CA ASP A 98 -18.78 1.34 2.68
C ASP A 98 -19.45 1.84 1.39
N LYS A 99 -18.73 2.62 0.59
CA LYS A 99 -19.22 3.24 -0.65
C LYS A 99 -18.53 2.71 -1.90
N GLY A 100 -17.80 1.60 -1.81
CA GLY A 100 -17.19 0.94 -2.97
C GLY A 100 -15.70 0.68 -2.81
N VAL A 101 -14.98 0.78 -3.93
CA VAL A 101 -13.57 0.37 -4.04
C VAL A 101 -12.78 1.46 -4.74
N THR A 102 -11.66 1.83 -4.14
CA THR A 102 -10.74 2.85 -4.68
C THR A 102 -9.38 2.22 -4.91
N LYS A 103 -8.83 2.43 -6.11
CA LYS A 103 -7.44 2.14 -6.46
C LYS A 103 -6.58 3.33 -6.10
N ILE A 104 -5.42 3.06 -5.53
CA ILE A 104 -4.41 4.05 -5.21
C ILE A 104 -3.24 3.77 -6.12
N ILE A 105 -2.83 4.76 -6.91
CA ILE A 105 -1.60 4.73 -7.69
C ILE A 105 -0.52 5.43 -6.85
N PRO A 106 0.43 4.66 -6.27
CA PRO A 106 1.46 5.24 -5.43
C PRO A 106 2.37 6.14 -6.25
N HIS A 107 2.89 7.16 -5.57
CA HIS A 107 3.89 8.06 -6.13
C HIS A 107 4.70 8.66 -4.97
N ILE A 108 5.98 8.97 -5.23
CA ILE A 108 6.91 9.47 -4.22
C ILE A 108 6.37 10.72 -3.52
N TYR A 109 5.89 11.69 -4.30
CA TYR A 109 5.37 12.95 -3.75
C TYR A 109 3.88 12.88 -3.42
N SER A 110 3.01 12.73 -4.44
CA SER A 110 1.56 12.72 -4.25
C SER A 110 0.90 11.53 -4.94
N PRO A 111 0.23 10.63 -4.20
CA PRO A 111 -0.51 9.51 -4.77
C PRO A 111 -1.73 10.00 -5.57
N LYS A 112 -2.25 9.13 -6.45
CA LYS A 112 -3.54 9.35 -7.11
C LYS A 112 -4.57 8.35 -6.62
N PHE A 113 -5.83 8.78 -6.53
CA PHE A 113 -6.96 7.96 -6.11
C PHE A 113 -7.95 7.83 -7.27
N GLU A 114 -8.28 6.61 -7.64
CA GLU A 114 -9.19 6.28 -8.73
C GLU A 114 -10.33 5.40 -8.19
N ILE A 115 -11.56 5.90 -8.24
CA ILE A 115 -12.73 5.13 -7.82
C ILE A 115 -13.01 4.08 -8.89
N LEU A 116 -12.81 2.80 -8.56
CA LEU A 116 -13.01 1.69 -9.50
C LEU A 116 -14.46 1.23 -9.53
N ALA A 117 -15.10 1.21 -8.37
CA ALA A 117 -16.49 0.81 -8.22
C ALA A 117 -17.16 1.72 -7.20
N VAL A 118 -18.34 2.23 -7.56
CA VAL A 118 -19.22 2.95 -6.63
C VAL A 118 -20.20 1.93 -6.06
N GLY A 119 -20.16 1.76 -4.75
CA GLY A 119 -21.14 0.95 -4.01
C GLY A 119 -22.35 1.77 -3.59
N GLU A 120 -23.44 1.09 -3.29
CA GLU A 120 -24.62 1.68 -2.67
C GLU A 120 -24.72 1.28 -1.20
N LEU A 121 -25.34 2.15 -0.40
CA LEU A 121 -25.67 1.87 1.00
C LEU A 121 -26.78 0.83 1.16
N PHE A 122 -27.42 0.42 0.05
CA PHE A 122 -28.47 -0.58 0.00
C PHE A 122 -28.18 -1.54 -1.15
N ALA A 123 -28.48 -2.82 -0.95
CA ALA A 123 -28.20 -3.85 -1.94
C ALA A 123 -29.06 -3.61 -3.19
N THR A 124 -28.40 -3.42 -4.33
CA THR A 124 -29.05 -3.45 -5.65
C THR A 124 -28.39 -4.52 -6.52
N LYS A 125 -29.13 -5.03 -7.49
CA LYS A 125 -28.65 -6.13 -8.35
C LYS A 125 -27.40 -5.75 -9.16
N ASP A 126 -27.26 -4.47 -9.47
CA ASP A 126 -26.28 -3.96 -10.44
C ASP A 126 -25.12 -3.19 -9.78
N LYS A 127 -25.09 -3.08 -8.44
CA LYS A 127 -24.06 -2.34 -7.74
C LYS A 127 -23.57 -3.06 -6.48
N MET A 128 -22.31 -2.81 -6.19
CA MET A 128 -21.58 -3.31 -5.04
C MET A 128 -22.24 -2.88 -3.73
N PHE A 129 -22.42 -3.83 -2.82
CA PHE A 129 -23.02 -3.60 -1.52
C PHE A 129 -22.06 -3.97 -0.38
N TYR A 130 -21.51 -2.93 0.25
CA TYR A 130 -20.71 -3.05 1.46
C TYR A 130 -19.49 -4.01 1.31
N PRO A 131 -18.55 -3.69 0.41
CA PRO A 131 -17.40 -4.56 0.16
C PRO A 131 -16.46 -4.60 1.37
N LYS A 132 -16.11 -5.81 1.81
CA LYS A 132 -15.33 -6.04 3.04
C LYS A 132 -13.93 -6.58 2.77
N THR A 133 -13.76 -7.43 1.78
CA THR A 133 -12.49 -8.14 1.56
C THR A 133 -12.06 -8.07 0.10
N ILE A 134 -10.75 -8.17 -0.12
CA ILE A 134 -10.14 -8.13 -1.43
C ILE A 134 -9.13 -9.26 -1.56
N PHE A 135 -9.26 -10.04 -2.61
CA PHE A 135 -8.30 -11.03 -3.01
C PHE A 135 -7.84 -10.79 -4.46
N GLU A 136 -6.55 -10.95 -4.71
CA GLU A 136 -5.98 -10.88 -6.05
C GLU A 136 -5.50 -12.30 -6.38
N ASP A 137 -5.95 -12.87 -7.48
CA ASP A 137 -5.51 -14.19 -7.92
C ASP A 137 -4.22 -14.14 -8.75
N SER A 138 -3.67 -15.30 -9.08
CA SER A 138 -2.42 -15.41 -9.86
C SER A 138 -2.51 -14.92 -11.31
N LYS A 139 -3.71 -14.57 -11.79
CA LYS A 139 -3.95 -13.96 -13.10
C LYS A 139 -4.23 -12.46 -12.98
N ASN A 140 -3.95 -11.86 -11.82
CA ASN A 140 -4.18 -10.45 -11.48
C ASN A 140 -5.66 -10.04 -11.56
N ARG A 141 -6.58 -11.00 -11.36
CA ARG A 141 -8.01 -10.68 -11.23
C ARG A 141 -8.33 -10.39 -9.77
N LEU A 142 -9.16 -9.37 -9.58
CA LEU A 142 -9.62 -8.95 -8.27
C LEU A 142 -10.95 -9.63 -7.95
N TRP A 143 -11.02 -10.18 -6.75
CA TRP A 143 -12.19 -10.80 -6.16
C TRP A 143 -12.55 -9.98 -4.93
N ILE A 144 -13.78 -9.47 -4.86
CA ILE A 144 -14.22 -8.56 -3.82
C ILE A 144 -15.37 -9.23 -3.09
N GLY A 145 -15.18 -9.55 -1.81
CA GLY A 145 -16.26 -10.09 -1.00
C GLY A 145 -17.11 -8.97 -0.43
N GLU A 146 -18.41 -9.10 -0.60
CA GLU A 146 -19.48 -8.21 -0.16
C GLU A 146 -20.39 -8.94 0.85
N ASP A 147 -21.27 -8.22 1.54
CA ASP A 147 -22.15 -8.83 2.54
C ASP A 147 -23.10 -9.89 1.96
N ASN A 148 -23.37 -9.83 0.65
CA ASN A 148 -24.27 -10.76 -0.04
C ASN A 148 -23.56 -11.78 -0.94
N GLY A 149 -22.22 -11.81 -1.00
CA GLY A 149 -21.50 -12.73 -1.90
C GLY A 149 -20.04 -12.35 -2.22
N ILE A 150 -19.49 -12.97 -3.26
CA ILE A 150 -18.16 -12.70 -3.86
C ILE A 150 -18.37 -12.36 -5.33
#